data_AF-A0A970Z148-F1
#
_entry.id   AF-A0A970Z148-F1
#
_cell.length_a   1.000
_cell.length_b   1.000
_cell.length_c   1.000
_cell.angle_alpha   90.00
_cell.angle_beta   90.00
_cell.angle_gamma   90.00
#
_symmetry.space_group_name_H-M   'P 1'
#
loop_
_entity.id
_entity.type
_entity.pdbx_description
1 polymer ?
#
loop_
_entity_poly.entity_id
_entity_poly.type
_entity_poly.pdbx_seq_one_letter_code
_entity_poly.pdbx_strand_id
1 'polypeptide(L)'
;MRAVERFHGIVELVEYRQLRLELADVGACLDITAETVRSVCERAERAAPSSGETVPEGRGGRYREQHRRVSRVATLCALASEHALQAQVCARAQDLEGMRAATDALRRTIKALLELLDEAEDAAEGPQE
;
A
#
# COMPACT_ATOMS: atom_id res chain seq x y z
N MET A 1 -2.34 3.77 8.90
CA MET A 1 -1.03 3.21 8.48
C MET A 1 -0.19 4.41 8.10
N ARG A 2 0.99 4.60 8.69
CA ARG A 2 1.71 5.87 8.58
C ARG A 2 2.02 6.30 7.14
N ALA A 3 2.26 5.36 6.24
CA ALA A 3 2.48 5.65 4.82
C ALA A 3 1.25 6.31 4.17
N VAL A 4 0.04 5.79 4.44
CA VAL A 4 -1.21 6.33 3.90
C VAL A 4 -1.51 7.72 4.44
N GLU A 5 -1.31 7.95 5.74
CA GLU A 5 -1.45 9.28 6.35
C GLU A 5 -0.48 10.29 5.72
N ARG A 6 0.78 9.86 5.48
CA ARG A 6 1.77 10.69 4.77
C ARG A 6 1.34 10.99 3.34
N PHE A 7 0.78 10.00 2.64
CA PHE A 7 0.28 10.17 1.28
C PHE A 7 -0.79 11.28 1.24
N HIS A 8 -1.80 11.21 2.11
CA HIS A 8 -2.85 12.24 2.19
C HIS A 8 -2.29 13.63 2.49
N GLY A 9 -1.33 13.73 3.41
CA GLY A 9 -0.65 14.99 3.67
C GLY A 9 0.10 15.56 2.46
N ILE A 10 0.58 14.71 1.54
CA ILE A 10 1.16 15.16 0.26
C ILE A 10 0.06 15.70 -0.66
N VAL A 11 -1.07 15.00 -0.80
CA VAL A 11 -2.18 15.40 -1.67
C VAL A 11 -2.72 16.78 -1.30
N GLU A 12 -2.86 17.06 0.00
CA GLU A 12 -3.32 18.36 0.51
C GLU A 12 -2.41 19.53 0.09
N LEU A 13 -1.12 19.27 -0.13
CA LEU A 13 -0.11 20.27 -0.49
C LEU A 13 0.08 20.42 -2.01
N VAL A 14 -0.67 19.69 -2.83
CA VAL A 14 -0.54 19.71 -4.30
C VAL A 14 -1.41 20.80 -4.89
N GLU A 15 -0.77 21.83 -5.45
CA GLU A 15 -1.45 22.96 -6.08
C GLU A 15 -1.96 22.64 -7.49
N TYR A 16 -1.27 21.74 -8.20
CA TYR A 16 -1.62 21.37 -9.57
C TYR A 16 -2.86 20.48 -9.61
N ARG A 17 -3.96 21.01 -10.13
CA ARG A 17 -5.29 20.37 -10.07
C ARG A 17 -5.33 18.97 -10.67
N GLN A 18 -4.73 18.74 -11.85
CA GLN A 18 -4.75 17.40 -12.46
C GLN A 18 -3.99 16.38 -11.61
N LEU A 19 -2.80 16.74 -11.09
CA LEU A 19 -2.04 15.87 -10.20
C LEU A 19 -2.81 15.58 -8.92
N ARG A 20 -3.49 16.58 -8.34
CA ARG A 20 -4.29 16.37 -7.12
C ARG A 20 -5.41 15.36 -7.33
N LEU A 21 -6.12 15.43 -8.47
CA LEU A 21 -7.20 14.48 -8.78
C LEU A 21 -6.65 13.07 -8.93
N GLU A 22 -5.56 12.91 -9.67
CA GLU A 22 -4.93 11.60 -9.85
C GLU A 22 -4.42 11.01 -8.53
N LEU A 23 -3.82 11.84 -7.66
CA LEU A 23 -3.39 11.40 -6.35
C LEU A 23 -4.58 11.09 -5.43
N ALA A 24 -5.72 11.78 -5.55
CA ALA A 24 -6.90 11.50 -4.74
C ALA A 24 -7.46 10.10 -5.02
N ASP A 25 -7.52 9.68 -6.29
CA ASP A 25 -7.93 8.32 -6.66
C ASP A 25 -6.99 7.27 -6.05
N VAL A 26 -5.69 7.54 -6.09
CA VAL A 26 -4.69 6.68 -5.44
C VAL A 26 -4.86 6.65 -3.92
N GLY A 27 -5.15 7.80 -3.30
CA GLY A 27 -5.40 7.91 -1.86
C GLY A 27 -6.55 7.00 -1.42
N ALA A 28 -7.65 7.00 -2.18
CA ALA A 28 -8.78 6.11 -1.91
C ALA A 28 -8.39 4.61 -2.00
N CYS A 29 -7.58 4.22 -2.99
CA CYS A 29 -7.05 2.86 -3.07
C CYS A 29 -6.18 2.49 -1.85
N LEU A 30 -5.34 3.42 -1.39
CA LEU A 30 -4.48 3.21 -0.23
C LEU A 30 -5.27 3.11 1.09
N ASP A 31 -6.39 3.81 1.21
CA ASP A 31 -7.29 3.69 2.37
C ASP A 31 -7.91 2.30 2.45
N ILE A 32 -8.47 1.81 1.33
CA ILE A 32 -9.02 0.44 1.22
C ILE A 32 -7.93 -0.58 1.57
N THR A 33 -6.73 -0.41 1.01
CA THR A 33 -5.57 -1.26 1.29
C THR A 33 -5.26 -1.32 2.79
N ALA A 34 -5.24 -0.17 3.47
CA ALA A 34 -4.92 -0.10 4.89
C ALA A 34 -5.98 -0.80 5.75
N GLU A 35 -7.26 -0.68 5.39
CA GLU A 35 -8.36 -1.39 6.04
C GLU A 35 -8.26 -2.90 5.83
N THR A 36 -8.02 -3.35 4.60
CA THR A 36 -7.83 -4.77 4.28
C THR A 36 -6.65 -5.36 5.05
N VAL A 37 -5.49 -4.69 5.07
CA VAL A 37 -4.33 -5.13 5.84
C VAL A 37 -4.65 -5.21 7.33
N ARG A 38 -5.32 -4.20 7.90
CA ARG A 38 -5.72 -4.22 9.31
C ARG A 38 -6.60 -5.43 9.62
N SER A 39 -7.63 -5.68 8.82
CA SER A 39 -8.52 -6.83 8.96
C SER A 39 -7.78 -8.16 8.87
N VAL A 40 -6.85 -8.29 7.92
CA VAL A 40 -6.00 -9.48 7.74
C VAL A 40 -5.11 -9.72 8.98
N CYS A 41 -4.46 -8.69 9.50
CA CYS A 41 -3.63 -8.78 10.69
C CYS A 41 -4.45 -9.13 11.95
N GLU A 42 -5.60 -8.50 12.16
CA GLU A 42 -6.48 -8.79 13.29
C GLU A 42 -7.01 -10.23 13.28
N ARG A 43 -7.33 -10.77 12.09
CA ARG A 43 -7.72 -12.18 11.93
C ARG A 43 -6.55 -13.12 12.25
N ALA A 44 -5.35 -12.80 11.79
CA ALA A 44 -4.15 -13.59 12.07
C ALA A 44 -3.83 -13.63 13.56
N GLU A 45 -3.84 -12.48 14.23
CA GLU A 45 -3.56 -12.38 15.68
C GLU A 45 -4.59 -13.15 16.50
N ARG A 46 -5.88 -13.10 16.12
CA ARG A 46 -6.92 -13.91 16.77
C ARG A 46 -6.73 -15.42 16.57
N ALA A 47 -6.26 -15.83 15.40
CA ALA A 47 -6.08 -17.25 15.07
C ALA A 47 -4.80 -17.84 15.68
N ALA A 48 -3.74 -17.05 15.79
CA ALA A 48 -2.46 -17.46 16.35
C ALA A 48 -1.84 -16.30 17.13
N PRO A 49 -2.28 -16.07 18.38
CA PRO A 49 -1.74 -15.00 19.21
C PRO A 49 -0.24 -15.20 19.41
N SER A 50 0.53 -14.12 19.25
CA SER A 50 1.97 -14.15 19.49
C SER A 50 2.31 -13.26 20.69
N SER A 51 3.11 -13.76 21.62
CA SER A 51 3.56 -12.99 22.79
C SER A 51 4.93 -12.35 22.60
N GLY A 52 5.45 -12.29 21.37
CA GLY A 52 6.79 -11.78 21.06
C GLY A 52 6.95 -11.39 19.58
N GLU A 53 8.13 -10.92 19.20
CA GLU A 53 8.41 -10.40 17.84
C GLU A 53 8.45 -11.47 16.74
N THR A 54 8.34 -12.74 17.11
CA THR A 54 8.39 -13.87 16.18
C THR A 54 7.01 -14.19 15.63
N VAL A 55 6.86 -14.12 14.30
CA VAL A 55 5.66 -14.61 13.61
C VAL A 55 5.58 -16.13 13.77
N PRO A 56 4.49 -16.69 14.33
CA PRO A 56 4.30 -18.14 14.41
C PRO A 56 4.35 -18.74 13.00
N GLU A 57 4.98 -19.90 12.82
CA GLU A 57 5.09 -20.49 11.48
C GLU A 57 3.70 -20.89 10.91
N GLY A 58 2.78 -21.32 11.78
CA GLY A 58 1.48 -21.87 11.38
C GLY A 58 1.59 -23.19 10.63
N ARG A 59 0.47 -23.85 10.37
CA ARG A 59 0.47 -25.09 9.56
C ARG A 59 0.95 -24.75 8.14
N GLY A 60 2.01 -25.42 7.68
CA GLY A 60 2.56 -25.24 6.33
C GLY A 60 3.18 -23.86 6.05
N GLY A 61 3.55 -23.08 7.08
CA GLY A 61 4.18 -21.76 6.88
C GLY A 61 3.21 -20.62 6.55
N ARG A 62 1.90 -20.86 6.66
CA ARG A 62 0.83 -19.92 6.23
C ARG A 62 0.99 -18.52 6.80
N TYR A 63 1.23 -18.39 8.11
CA TYR A 63 1.31 -17.08 8.76
C TYR A 63 2.57 -16.31 8.40
N ARG A 64 3.68 -17.03 8.13
CA ARG A 64 4.92 -16.42 7.63
C ARG A 64 4.74 -15.85 6.23
N GLU A 65 4.03 -16.57 5.37
CA GLU A 65 3.70 -16.09 4.02
C GLU A 65 2.74 -14.89 4.06
N GLN A 66 1.71 -14.96 4.90
CA GLN A 66 0.81 -13.83 5.13
C GLN A 66 1.55 -12.59 5.63
N HIS A 67 2.46 -12.73 6.60
CA HIS A 67 3.29 -11.63 7.08
C HIS A 67 4.18 -11.04 5.98
N ARG A 68 4.79 -11.88 5.12
CA ARG A 68 5.59 -11.41 3.98
C ARG A 68 4.75 -10.56 3.02
N ARG A 69 3.53 -11.00 2.71
CA ARG A 69 2.62 -10.26 1.82
C ARG A 69 2.21 -8.93 2.42
N VAL A 70 1.79 -8.92 3.68
CA VAL A 70 1.46 -7.68 4.41
C VAL A 70 2.66 -6.72 4.45
N SER A 71 3.86 -7.24 4.70
CA SER A 71 5.09 -6.43 4.68
C SER A 71 5.35 -5.81 3.31
N ARG A 72 5.14 -6.58 2.24
CA ARG A 72 5.31 -6.11 0.86
C ARG A 72 4.25 -5.07 0.47
N VAL A 73 3.01 -5.22 0.93
CA VAL A 73 1.96 -4.20 0.80
C VAL A 73 2.40 -2.89 1.47
N ALA A 74 2.91 -2.94 2.70
CA ALA A 74 3.38 -1.75 3.41
C ALA A 74 4.54 -1.06 2.65
N THR A 75 5.47 -1.83 2.07
CA THR A 75 6.54 -1.29 1.21
C THR A 75 5.98 -0.58 -0.03
N LEU A 76 5.00 -1.16 -0.70
CA LEU A 76 4.38 -0.55 -1.89
C LEU A 76 3.62 0.74 -1.53
N CYS A 77 2.92 0.79 -0.40
CA CYS A 77 2.28 2.02 0.09
C CYS A 77 3.31 3.14 0.38
N ALA A 78 4.47 2.78 0.93
CA ALA A 78 5.56 3.73 1.16
C ALA A 78 6.13 4.26 -0.17
N LEU A 79 6.40 3.38 -1.14
CA LEU A 79 6.84 3.77 -2.48
C LEU A 79 5.83 4.66 -3.21
N ALA A 80 4.53 4.37 -3.08
CA ALA A 80 3.48 5.23 -3.63
C ALA A 80 3.55 6.65 -3.04
N SER A 81 3.79 6.75 -1.73
CA SER A 81 3.98 8.04 -1.03
C SER A 81 5.21 8.78 -1.51
N GLU A 82 6.30 8.07 -1.80
CA GLU A 82 7.53 8.66 -2.32
C GLU A 82 7.34 9.20 -3.74
N HIS A 83 6.69 8.43 -4.63
CA HIS A 83 6.39 8.88 -5.99
C HIS A 83 5.43 10.08 -6.01
N ALA A 84 4.42 10.11 -5.13
CA ALA A 84 3.54 11.27 -4.99
C ALA A 84 4.31 12.52 -4.57
N LEU A 85 5.24 12.39 -3.61
CA LEU A 85 6.12 13.48 -3.20
C LEU A 85 7.02 13.94 -4.34
N GLN A 86 7.62 13.02 -5.10
CA GLN A 86 8.45 13.35 -6.27
C GLN A 86 7.64 14.10 -7.33
N ALA A 87 6.43 13.63 -7.65
CA ALA A 87 5.55 14.30 -8.59
C ALA A 87 5.21 15.72 -8.14
N GLN A 88 4.94 15.93 -6.84
CA GLN A 88 4.71 17.25 -6.26
C GLN A 88 5.94 18.16 -6.37
N VAL A 89 7.13 17.64 -6.07
CA VAL A 89 8.40 18.40 -6.17
C VAL A 89 8.66 18.82 -7.61
N CYS A 90 8.52 17.91 -8.59
CA CYS A 90 8.66 18.21 -10.01
C CYS A 90 7.61 19.23 -10.48
N ALA A 91 6.35 19.10 -10.04
CA ALA A 91 5.30 20.07 -10.35
C ALA A 91 5.64 21.48 -9.87
N ARG A 92 6.18 21.62 -8.64
CA ARG A 92 6.64 22.91 -8.10
C ARG A 92 7.84 23.47 -8.86
N ALA A 93 8.73 22.60 -9.34
CA ALA A 93 9.88 22.98 -10.16
C ALA A 93 9.51 23.24 -11.64
N GLN A 94 8.24 23.09 -12.02
CA GLN A 94 7.77 23.16 -13.41
C GLN A 94 8.45 22.14 -14.35
N ASP A 95 8.96 21.05 -13.79
CA ASP A 95 9.54 19.92 -14.51
C ASP A 95 8.44 18.92 -14.92
N LEU A 96 7.91 19.11 -16.13
CA LEU A 96 6.80 18.30 -16.64
C LEU A 96 7.23 16.86 -16.96
N GLU A 97 8.49 16.63 -17.35
CA GLU A 97 8.98 15.29 -17.67
C GLU A 97 9.18 14.47 -16.39
N GLY A 98 9.84 15.06 -15.38
CA GLY A 98 9.99 14.43 -14.07
C GLY A 98 8.66 14.17 -13.39
N MET A 99 7.71 15.12 -13.49
CA MET A 99 6.35 14.92 -12.98
C MET A 99 5.68 13.71 -13.65
N ARG A 100 5.73 13.61 -14.99
CA ARG A 100 5.16 12.46 -15.72
C ARG A 100 5.83 11.14 -15.31
N ALA A 101 7.15 11.11 -15.23
CA ALA A 101 7.89 9.91 -14.84
C ALA A 101 7.52 9.43 -13.42
N ALA A 102 7.40 10.36 -12.47
CA ALA A 102 6.99 10.06 -11.09
C ALA A 102 5.54 9.56 -11.04
N THR A 103 4.63 10.19 -11.78
CA THR A 103 3.24 9.73 -11.90
C THR A 103 3.13 8.35 -12.54
N ASP A 104 3.91 8.06 -13.59
CA ASP A 104 3.92 6.73 -14.21
C ASP A 104 4.50 5.66 -13.28
N ALA A 105 5.51 6.02 -12.47
CA ALA A 105 6.01 5.14 -11.43
C ALA A 105 4.95 4.86 -10.36
N LEU A 106 4.22 5.90 -9.92
CA LEU A 106 3.10 5.75 -9.01
C LEU A 106 2.04 4.79 -9.55
N ARG A 107 1.62 4.95 -10.81
CA ARG A 107 0.64 4.05 -11.46
C ARG A 107 1.09 2.60 -11.46
N ARG A 108 2.36 2.33 -11.77
CA ARG A 108 2.92 0.97 -11.73
C ARG A 108 2.93 0.39 -10.31
N THR A 109 3.29 1.21 -9.33
CA THR A 109 3.30 0.81 -7.92
C THR A 109 1.89 0.47 -7.43
N ILE A 110 0.89 1.28 -7.79
CA ILE A 110 -0.51 1.02 -7.43
C ILE A 110 -1.04 -0.22 -8.14
N LYS A 111 -0.71 -0.44 -9.41
CA LYS A 111 -1.06 -1.68 -10.10
C LYS A 111 -0.51 -2.92 -9.37
N ALA A 112 0.78 -2.91 -9.03
CA ALA A 112 1.40 -4.01 -8.29
C ALA A 112 0.80 -4.19 -6.88
N LEU A 113 0.35 -3.11 -6.24
CA LEU A 113 -0.33 -3.15 -4.96
C LEU A 113 -1.69 -3.85 -5.06
N LEU A 114 -2.49 -3.50 -6.07
CA LEU A 114 -3.79 -4.12 -6.30
C LEU A 114 -3.66 -5.61 -6.63
N GLU A 115 -2.72 -5.98 -7.51
CA GLU A 115 -2.43 -7.40 -7.81
C GLU A 115 -2.03 -8.18 -6.54
N LEU A 116 -1.24 -7.58 -5.65
CA LEU A 116 -0.84 -8.21 -4.40
C LEU A 116 -2.00 -8.33 -3.39
N LEU A 117 -2.95 -7.40 -3.41
CA LEU A 117 -4.14 -7.45 -2.57
C LEU A 117 -5.08 -8.56 -3.03
N ASP A 118 -5.33 -8.67 -4.34
CA ASP A 118 -6.12 -9.75 -4.92
C ASP A 118 -5.51 -11.12 -4.52
N GLU A 119 -4.19 -11.28 -4.67
CA GLU A 119 -3.48 -12.50 -4.24
C GLU A 119 -3.58 -12.79 -2.73
N ALA A 120 -3.66 -11.73 -1.91
CA ALA A 120 -3.77 -11.85 -0.46
C ALA A 120 -5.19 -12.21 -0.01
N GLU A 121 -6.22 -11.71 -0.69
CA GLU A 121 -7.62 -12.04 -0.48
C GLU A 121 -7.89 -13.50 -0.90
N ASP A 122 -7.45 -13.93 -2.09
CA ASP A 122 -7.59 -15.31 -2.57
C ASP A 122 -6.96 -16.33 -1.61
N ALA A 123 -5.80 -16.01 -1.03
CA ALA A 123 -5.14 -16.90 -0.08
C ALA A 123 -5.78 -16.89 1.32
N ALA A 124 -6.57 -15.87 1.65
CA ALA A 124 -7.38 -15.87 2.86
C ALA A 124 -8.60 -16.80 2.72
N GLU A 125 -9.07 -17.04 1.49
CA GLU A 125 -10.23 -17.88 1.15
C GLU A 125 -9.89 -19.37 0.84
N GLY A 126 -8.60 -19.74 0.80
CA GLY A 126 -8.14 -21.12 0.56
C GLY A 126 -8.67 -22.17 1.55
N PRO A 127 -8.78 -23.45 1.12
CA PRO A 127 -9.90 -24.35 1.39
C PRO A 127 -10.14 -24.64 2.87
N GLN A 128 -11.41 -24.58 3.27
CA GLN A 128 -11.92 -25.17 4.50
C GLN A 128 -11.86 -26.70 4.37
N GLU A 129 -10.69 -27.29 4.65
CA GLU A 129 -10.54 -28.74 4.90
C GLU A 129 -10.05 -29.00 6.33
#